data_AF-A0A8J6ZEI5-F1
#
_entry.id   AF-A0A8J6ZEI5-F1
#
_cell.length_a   1.000
_cell.length_b   1.000
_cell.length_c   1.000
_cell.angle_alpha   90.00
_cell.angle_beta   90.00
_cell.angle_gamma   90.00
#
_symmetry.space_group_name_H-M   'P 1'
#
loop_
_entity.id
_entity.type
_entity.pdbx_description
1 polymer ?
#
loop_
_entity_poly.entity_id
_entity_poly.type
_entity_poly.pdbx_seq_one_letter_code
_entity_poly.pdbx_strand_id
1 'polypeptide(L)'
;MTNKEELSQKDFYEYTVRQIEREQNLVNNRLSWMLTFQGFLFASIALVANKDTEPSIRLVFRNVIPAIGIAVALLAFIGIHAAALSSNEIKAKWKQRAGFQDYPPTFGTSKISLLGRITSYGIPTSVVLAWLLLLFGLITVT
;
A
#
# COMPACT_ATOMS: atom_id res chain seq x y z
N MET A 1 -2.15 -11.14 40.64
CA MET A 1 -1.54 -11.81 39.47
C MET A 1 -2.69 -12.22 38.57
N THR A 2 -2.93 -11.49 37.48
CA THR A 2 -4.08 -11.71 36.61
C THR A 2 -3.87 -13.02 35.86
N ASN A 3 -4.67 -14.04 36.17
CA ASN A 3 -4.72 -15.30 35.46
C ASN A 3 -5.14 -14.99 34.02
N LYS A 4 -4.19 -14.93 33.08
CA LYS A 4 -4.52 -14.79 31.66
C LYS A 4 -5.07 -16.14 31.24
N GLU A 5 -6.39 -16.24 31.05
CA GLU A 5 -6.99 -17.38 30.39
C GLU A 5 -6.24 -17.64 29.08
N GLU A 6 -5.59 -18.79 28.98
CA GLU A 6 -4.94 -19.20 27.75
C GLU A 6 -6.01 -19.45 26.70
N LEU A 7 -5.93 -18.72 25.58
CA LEU A 7 -6.80 -18.92 24.43
C LEU A 7 -6.77 -20.37 23.96
N SER A 8 -7.95 -20.95 23.70
CA SER A 8 -8.06 -22.23 23.01
C SER A 8 -7.30 -22.19 21.67
N GLN A 9 -6.80 -23.34 21.21
CA GLN A 9 -6.13 -23.45 19.91
C GLN A 9 -7.03 -22.98 18.77
N LYS A 10 -8.33 -23.30 18.84
CA LYS A 10 -9.34 -22.87 17.87
C LYS A 10 -9.46 -21.35 17.85
N ASP A 11 -9.65 -20.73 19.00
CA ASP A 11 -9.84 -19.28 19.11
C ASP A 11 -8.59 -18.53 18.61
N PHE A 12 -7.40 -19.02 18.95
CA PHE A 12 -6.16 -18.43 18.46
C PHE A 12 -6.00 -18.54 16.94
N TYR A 13 -6.36 -19.69 16.37
CA TYR A 13 -6.37 -19.87 14.92
C TYR A 13 -7.33 -18.87 14.27
N GLU A 14 -8.58 -18.80 14.75
CA GLU A 14 -9.60 -17.92 14.20
C GLU A 14 -9.20 -16.44 14.31
N TYR A 15 -8.66 -16.01 15.46
CA TYR A 15 -8.16 -14.64 15.61
C TYR A 15 -6.97 -14.34 14.70
N THR A 16 -6.07 -15.30 14.50
CA THR A 16 -4.92 -15.15 13.60
C THR A 16 -5.39 -14.94 12.17
N VAL A 17 -6.29 -15.80 11.67
CA VAL A 17 -6.86 -15.69 10.31
C VAL A 17 -7.55 -14.34 10.15
N ARG A 18 -8.42 -13.96 11.09
CA ARG A 18 -9.16 -12.70 11.05
C ARG A 18 -8.24 -11.47 11.05
N GLN A 19 -7.13 -11.54 11.78
CA GLN A 19 -6.14 -10.47 11.78
C GLN A 19 -5.42 -10.37 10.43
N ILE A 20 -5.06 -11.50 9.81
CA ILE A 20 -4.45 -11.53 8.46
C ILE A 20 -5.40 -10.93 7.42
N GLU A 21 -6.67 -11.34 7.43
CA GLU A 21 -7.70 -10.80 6.52
C GLU A 21 -7.84 -9.29 6.69
N ARG A 22 -7.85 -8.79 7.94
CA ARG A 22 -7.90 -7.36 8.22
C ARG A 22 -6.70 -6.62 7.63
N GLU A 23 -5.48 -7.12 7.82
CA GLU A 23 -4.28 -6.49 7.26
C GLU A 23 -4.28 -6.49 5.72
N GLN A 24 -4.71 -7.58 5.09
CA GLN A 24 -4.86 -7.67 3.63
C GLN A 24 -5.91 -6.67 3.11
N ASN A 25 -7.06 -6.57 3.79
CA ASN A 25 -8.10 -5.60 3.45
C ASN A 25 -7.62 -4.15 3.60
N LEU A 26 -6.82 -3.85 4.64
CA LEU A 26 -6.21 -2.53 4.80
C LEU A 26 -5.26 -2.19 3.65
N VAL A 27 -4.44 -3.15 3.20
CA VAL A 27 -3.56 -2.98 2.03
C VAL A 27 -4.39 -2.71 0.78
N ASN A 28 -5.42 -3.52 0.52
CA ASN A 28 -6.28 -3.38 -0.65
C ASN A 28 -7.00 -2.02 -0.68
N ASN A 29 -7.53 -1.58 0.46
CA ASN A 29 -8.19 -0.28 0.58
C ASN A 29 -7.22 0.87 0.33
N ARG A 30 -6.01 0.82 0.91
CA ARG A 30 -4.97 1.85 0.68
C ARG A 30 -4.56 1.94 -0.79
N LEU A 31 -4.37 0.79 -1.44
CA LEU A 31 -4.06 0.73 -2.87
C LEU A 31 -5.20 1.28 -3.72
N SER A 32 -6.44 0.88 -3.44
CA SER A 32 -7.63 1.36 -4.16
C SER A 32 -7.81 2.88 -4.02
N TRP A 33 -7.71 3.41 -2.80
CA TRP A 33 -7.77 4.85 -2.56
C TRP A 33 -6.64 5.58 -3.27
N MET A 34 -5.41 5.09 -3.14
CA MET A 34 -4.27 5.68 -3.84
C MET A 34 -4.53 5.73 -5.34
N LEU A 35 -4.83 4.61 -6.00
CA LEU A 35 -5.07 4.55 -7.44
C LEU A 35 -6.20 5.47 -7.90
N THR A 36 -7.26 5.60 -7.10
CA THR A 36 -8.37 6.52 -7.36
C THR A 36 -7.87 7.97 -7.36
N PHE A 37 -7.14 8.39 -6.33
CA PHE A 37 -6.51 9.71 -6.28
C PHE A 37 -5.56 9.94 -7.46
N GLN A 38 -4.75 8.94 -7.81
CA GLN A 38 -3.83 9.05 -8.94
C GLN A 38 -4.58 9.25 -10.27
N GLY A 39 -5.68 8.54 -10.49
CA GLY A 39 -6.50 8.72 -11.69
C GLY A 39 -7.00 10.16 -11.84
N PHE A 40 -7.50 10.77 -10.77
CA PHE A 40 -7.91 12.17 -10.79
C PHE A 40 -6.75 13.15 -11.04
N LEU A 41 -5.59 12.90 -10.43
CA LEU A 41 -4.41 13.75 -10.63
C LEU A 41 -3.86 13.64 -12.06
N PHE A 42 -3.80 12.44 -12.64
CA PHE A 42 -3.39 12.25 -14.04
C PHE A 42 -4.38 12.91 -15.01
N ALA A 43 -5.69 12.81 -14.76
CA ALA A 43 -6.68 13.54 -15.56
C ALA A 43 -6.48 15.06 -15.46
N SER A 44 -6.14 15.57 -14.27
CA SER A 44 -5.86 17.00 -14.05
C SER A 44 -4.61 17.48 -14.81
N ILE A 45 -3.59 16.63 -14.98
CA ILE A 45 -2.43 16.95 -15.82
C ILE A 45 -2.83 17.21 -17.28
N ALA A 46 -3.79 16.46 -17.82
CA ALA A 46 -4.25 16.66 -19.20
C ALA A 46 -4.84 18.07 -19.41
N LEU A 47 -5.49 18.63 -18.39
CA LEU A 47 -5.97 20.01 -18.42
C LEU A 47 -4.80 21.00 -18.43
N VAL A 48 -3.81 20.80 -17.57
CA VAL A 48 -2.60 21.65 -17.52
C VAL A 48 -1.78 21.58 -18.82
N ALA A 49 -1.80 20.44 -19.52
CA ALA A 49 -1.16 20.28 -20.81
C ALA A 49 -1.85 21.04 -21.95
N ASN A 50 -3.10 21.49 -21.76
CA ASN A 50 -3.83 22.25 -22.76
C ASN A 50 -3.28 23.67 -22.89
N LYS A 51 -2.97 24.08 -24.12
CA LYS A 51 -2.41 25.41 -24.44
C LYS A 51 -3.37 26.56 -24.17
N ASP A 52 -4.68 26.28 -24.16
CA ASP A 52 -5.73 27.27 -23.90
C ASP A 52 -5.96 27.54 -22.41
N THR A 53 -5.29 26.79 -21.53
CA THR A 53 -5.36 27.01 -20.08
C THR A 53 -4.59 28.28 -19.70
N GLU A 54 -5.16 29.06 -18.78
CA GLU A 54 -4.55 30.31 -18.29
C GLU A 54 -3.09 30.08 -17.84
N PRO A 55 -2.11 30.87 -18.35
CA PRO A 55 -0.70 30.61 -18.09
C PRO A 55 -0.30 30.60 -16.62
N SER A 56 -0.94 31.44 -15.79
CA SER A 56 -0.74 31.53 -14.34
C SER A 56 -1.12 30.22 -13.64
N ILE A 57 -2.32 29.70 -13.96
CA ILE A 57 -2.85 28.42 -13.47
C ILE A 57 -1.94 27.29 -13.95
N ARG A 58 -1.58 27.29 -15.24
CA ARG A 58 -0.71 26.27 -15.82
C ARG A 58 0.62 26.17 -15.08
N LEU A 59 1.26 27.30 -14.77
CA LEU A 59 2.55 27.34 -14.09
C LEU A 59 2.48 26.76 -12.68
N VAL A 60 1.46 27.11 -11.90
CA VAL A 60 1.27 26.61 -10.52
C VAL A 60 0.98 25.11 -10.52
N PHE A 61 -0.03 24.68 -11.30
CA PHE A 61 -0.50 23.31 -11.27
C PHE A 61 0.47 22.31 -11.92
N ARG A 62 1.36 22.76 -12.83
CA ARG A 62 2.43 21.94 -13.44
C ARG A 62 3.32 21.25 -12.40
N ASN A 63 3.65 21.92 -11.31
CA ASN A 63 4.53 21.39 -10.26
C ASN A 63 3.76 20.87 -9.05
N VAL A 64 2.63 21.50 -8.72
CA VAL A 64 1.81 21.13 -7.55
C VAL A 64 1.15 19.77 -7.75
N ILE A 65 0.58 19.47 -8.92
CA ILE A 65 -0.11 18.20 -9.16
C ILE A 65 0.86 17.01 -9.02
N PRO A 66 2.05 16.99 -9.66
CA PRO A 66 3.00 15.91 -9.46
C PRO A 66 3.50 15.79 -8.03
N ALA A 67 3.74 16.91 -7.33
CA ALA A 67 4.16 16.88 -5.94
C ALA A 67 3.11 16.22 -5.03
N ILE A 68 1.82 16.53 -5.23
CA ILE A 68 0.72 15.87 -4.51
C ILE A 68 0.66 14.38 -4.87
N GLY A 69 0.82 14.03 -6.16
CA GLY A 69 0.84 12.65 -6.63
C GLY A 69 1.92 11.80 -5.94
N ILE A 70 3.13 12.34 -5.83
CA ILE A 70 4.26 11.73 -5.09
C ILE A 70 3.89 11.57 -3.61
N ALA A 71 3.40 12.64 -2.97
CA ALA A 71 3.07 12.62 -1.55
C ALA A 71 2.02 11.54 -1.22
N VAL A 72 0.93 11.47 -1.98
CA VAL A 72 -0.12 10.46 -1.79
C VAL A 72 0.40 9.05 -2.02
N ALA A 73 1.24 8.83 -3.04
CA ALA A 73 1.82 7.53 -3.31
C ALA A 73 2.79 7.08 -2.20
N LEU A 74 3.59 7.99 -1.64
CA LEU A 74 4.47 7.72 -0.50
C LEU A 74 3.68 7.38 0.77
N LEU A 75 2.59 8.11 1.05
CA LEU A 75 1.71 7.80 2.20
C LEU A 75 1.10 6.39 2.07
N ALA A 76 0.65 6.02 0.88
CA ALA A 76 0.16 4.67 0.61
C ALA A 76 1.26 3.62 0.79
N PHE A 77 2.47 3.89 0.29
CA PHE A 77 3.64 3.02 0.45
C PHE A 77 3.97 2.78 1.93
N ILE A 78 4.00 3.83 2.75
CA ILE A 78 4.23 3.72 4.20
C ILE A 78 3.15 2.84 4.85
N GLY A 79 1.87 3.04 4.50
CA GLY A 79 0.78 2.23 5.03
C GLY A 79 0.87 0.76 4.64
N ILE A 80 1.33 0.46 3.42
CA ILE A 80 1.57 -0.92 2.96
C ILE A 80 2.76 -1.54 3.69
N HIS A 81 3.81 -0.75 3.94
CA HIS A 81 4.95 -1.19 4.72
C HIS A 81 4.57 -1.53 6.17
N ALA A 82 3.77 -0.68 6.82
CA ALA A 82 3.24 -0.94 8.16
C ALA A 82 2.42 -2.25 8.24
N ALA A 83 1.56 -2.50 7.26
CA ALA A 83 0.80 -3.76 7.19
C ALA A 83 1.69 -4.99 6.98
N ALA A 84 2.78 -4.86 6.21
CA ALA A 84 3.75 -5.92 6.04
C ALA A 84 4.51 -6.23 7.33
N LEU A 85 4.87 -5.21 8.12
CA LEU A 85 5.47 -5.38 9.45
C LEU A 85 4.50 -6.07 10.41
N SER A 86 3.25 -5.61 10.49
CA SER A 86 2.19 -6.26 11.29
C SER A 86 2.02 -7.73 10.91
N SER A 87 1.95 -8.04 9.61
CA SER A 87 1.83 -9.42 9.12
C SER A 87 3.03 -10.30 9.50
N ASN A 88 4.24 -9.75 9.50
CA ASN A 88 5.44 -10.47 9.94
C ASN A 88 5.40 -10.77 11.45
N GLU A 89 4.90 -9.84 12.25
CA GLU A 89 4.75 -10.02 13.69
C GLU A 89 3.72 -11.12 14.01
N ILE A 90 2.57 -11.12 13.32
CA ILE A 90 1.57 -12.19 13.45
C ILE A 90 2.19 -13.55 13.08
N LYS A 91 2.93 -13.60 11.97
CA LYS A 91 3.62 -14.83 11.53
C LYS A 91 4.68 -15.29 12.53
N ALA A 92 5.38 -14.38 13.18
CA ALA A 92 6.36 -14.72 14.21
C ALA A 92 5.67 -15.32 15.45
N LYS A 93 4.57 -14.72 15.92
CA LYS A 93 3.76 -15.24 17.03
C LYS A 93 3.16 -16.60 16.72
N TRP A 94 2.68 -16.81 15.49
CA TRP A 94 2.19 -18.10 15.02
C TRP A 94 3.25 -19.21 15.11
N LYS A 95 4.47 -18.93 14.62
CA LYS A 95 5.58 -19.90 14.64
C LYS A 95 6.05 -20.30 16.04
N GLN A 96 5.84 -19.46 17.04
CA GLN A 96 6.24 -19.73 18.42
C GLN A 96 5.30 -20.71 19.13
N ARG A 97 4.13 -21.01 18.56
CA ARG A 97 3.10 -21.82 19.20
C ARG A 97 2.93 -23.15 18.47
N ALA A 98 3.02 -24.24 19.23
CA ALA A 98 2.85 -25.61 18.73
C ALA A 98 1.37 -26.04 18.74
N GLY A 99 1.05 -27.16 18.09
CA GLY A 99 -0.28 -27.80 18.16
C GLY A 99 -1.28 -27.40 17.08
N PHE A 100 -0.82 -26.82 15.96
CA PHE A 100 -1.68 -26.46 14.82
C PHE A 100 -1.57 -27.44 13.64
N GLN A 101 -1.17 -28.69 13.89
CA GLN A 101 -1.00 -29.70 12.82
C GLN A 101 -2.33 -30.07 12.16
N ASP A 102 -3.43 -30.03 12.92
CA ASP A 102 -4.79 -30.33 12.45
C ASP A 102 -5.49 -29.12 11.80
N TYR A 103 -4.85 -27.95 11.81
CA TYR A 103 -5.39 -26.73 11.23
C TYR A 103 -4.78 -26.46 9.85
N PRO A 104 -5.52 -25.85 8.90
CA PRO A 104 -4.96 -25.46 7.62
C PRO A 104 -3.82 -24.44 7.79
N PRO A 105 -2.84 -24.41 6.89
CA PRO A 105 -1.77 -23.43 6.94
C PRO A 105 -2.31 -22.00 6.72
N THR A 106 -2.18 -21.15 7.74
CA THR A 106 -2.61 -19.73 7.71
C THR A 106 -1.71 -18.83 6.84
N PHE A 107 -0.49 -19.28 6.55
CA PHE A 107 0.48 -18.53 5.74
C PHE A 107 0.94 -19.37 4.55
N GLY A 108 0.99 -18.76 3.37
CA GLY A 108 1.66 -19.34 2.21
C GLY A 108 3.17 -19.50 2.42
N THR A 109 3.79 -20.27 1.52
CA THR A 109 5.25 -20.42 1.48
C THR A 109 5.94 -19.07 1.27
N SER A 110 7.22 -18.97 1.67
CA SER A 110 7.98 -17.73 1.53
C SER A 110 8.01 -17.19 0.09
N LYS A 111 8.02 -18.08 -0.91
CA LYS A 111 7.98 -17.69 -2.34
C LYS A 111 6.65 -17.06 -2.73
N ILE A 112 5.52 -17.64 -2.32
CA ILE A 112 4.18 -17.11 -2.60
C ILE A 112 3.98 -15.77 -1.88
N SER A 113 4.43 -15.69 -0.63
CA SER A 113 4.37 -14.44 0.14
C SER A 113 5.21 -13.32 -0.47
N LEU A 114 6.34 -13.65 -1.11
CA LEU A 114 7.15 -12.67 -1.83
C LEU A 114 6.43 -12.16 -3.08
N LEU A 115 5.88 -13.07 -3.89
CA LEU A 115 5.12 -12.70 -5.10
C LEU A 115 3.94 -11.78 -4.77
N GLY A 116 3.20 -12.06 -3.70
CA GLY A 116 2.11 -11.18 -3.25
C GLY A 116 2.58 -9.78 -2.84
N ARG A 117 3.81 -9.64 -2.31
CA ARG A 117 4.39 -8.33 -1.97
C ARG A 117 4.83 -7.54 -3.20
N ILE A 118 5.25 -8.21 -4.28
CA ILE A 118 5.68 -7.52 -5.50
C ILE A 118 4.57 -6.60 -6.01
N THR A 119 3.33 -7.06 -6.05
CA THR A 119 2.20 -6.23 -6.50
C THR A 119 1.94 -5.07 -5.54
N SER A 120 1.92 -5.33 -4.23
CA SER A 120 1.63 -4.31 -3.22
C SER A 120 2.67 -3.19 -3.16
N TYR A 121 3.95 -3.50 -3.38
CA TYR A 121 5.02 -2.50 -3.42
C TYR A 121 5.26 -1.94 -4.83
N GLY A 122 5.04 -2.74 -5.86
CA GLY A 122 5.29 -2.38 -7.24
C GLY A 122 4.37 -1.26 -7.72
N ILE A 123 3.08 -1.32 -7.39
CA ILE A 123 2.10 -0.31 -7.82
C ILE A 123 2.41 1.09 -7.26
N PRO A 124 2.61 1.30 -5.95
CA PRO A 124 2.99 2.62 -5.44
C PRO A 124 4.35 3.09 -5.98
N THR A 125 5.33 2.18 -6.13
CA THR A 125 6.65 2.51 -6.66
C THR A 125 6.58 3.01 -8.10
N SER A 126 5.82 2.33 -8.97
CA SER A 126 5.65 2.75 -10.36
C SER A 126 4.93 4.10 -10.46
N VAL A 127 3.95 4.36 -9.60
CA VAL A 127 3.27 5.66 -9.51
C VAL A 127 4.25 6.76 -9.08
N VAL A 128 5.08 6.54 -8.04
CA VAL A 128 6.10 7.51 -7.62
C VAL A 128 7.06 7.82 -8.77
N LEU A 129 7.54 6.79 -9.47
CA LEU A 129 8.42 6.96 -10.62
C LEU A 129 7.74 7.75 -11.74
N ALA A 130 6.48 7.47 -12.05
CA ALA A 130 5.72 8.20 -13.06
C ALA A 130 5.62 9.69 -12.71
N TRP A 131 5.36 10.04 -11.45
CA TRP A 131 5.30 11.43 -11.04
C TRP A 131 6.65 12.13 -11.00
N LEU A 132 7.73 11.43 -10.62
CA LEU A 132 9.08 11.98 -10.71
C LEU A 132 9.44 12.28 -12.17
N LEU A 133 9.14 11.36 -13.09
CA LEU A 133 9.33 11.56 -14.52
C LEU A 133 8.51 12.74 -15.04
N LEU A 134 7.26 12.89 -14.62
CA LEU A 134 6.45 14.04 -14.99
C LEU A 134 6.98 15.33 -14.39
N LEU A 135 7.36 15.35 -13.12
CA LEU A 135 7.89 16.55 -12.45
C LEU A 135 9.18 17.03 -13.14
N PHE A 136 10.16 16.16 -13.33
CA PHE A 136 11.44 16.52 -13.96
C PHE A 136 11.33 16.68 -15.48
N GLY A 137 10.53 15.85 -16.14
CA GLY A 137 10.26 15.93 -17.58
C GLY A 137 9.50 17.20 -17.94
N LEU A 138 8.54 17.62 -17.11
CA LEU A 138 7.93 18.94 -17.25
C LEU A 138 9.00 20.00 -17.04
N ILE A 139 9.77 20.00 -15.96
CA ILE A 139 10.80 21.03 -15.68
C ILE A 139 11.80 21.23 -16.85
N THR A 140 12.19 20.16 -17.55
CA THR A 140 13.21 20.22 -18.63
C THR A 140 12.72 20.75 -19.98
N VAL A 141 11.40 20.81 -20.21
CA VAL A 141 10.79 21.34 -21.46
C VAL A 141 10.52 22.86 -21.37
N THR A 142 11.10 23.53 -20.37
CA THR A 142 11.04 24.99 -20.19
C THR A 142 12.36 25.64 -20.59
#